data_AF-A0A0G0Z250-F1
#
_entry.id   AF-A0A0G0Z250-F1
#
_cell.length_a   1.000
_cell.length_b   1.000
_cell.length_c   1.000
_cell.angle_alpha   90.00
_cell.angle_beta   90.00
_cell.angle_gamma   90.00
#
_symmetry.space_group_name_H-M   'P 1'
#
loop_
_entity.id
_entity.type
_entity.pdbx_description
1 polymer ?
#
loop_
_entity_poly.entity_id
_entity_poly.type
_entity_poly.pdbx_seq_one_letter_code
_entity_poly.pdbx_strand_id
1 'polypeptide(L)'
;MAKPGTHIYNYVIPMIFLISFLTASVLENGSKIIRTVLGFGVFFIYAVFAYQSYMIFVDHKAEYPWDEKTIFNYTTIPYVEKEVLTFGFPHNRNWKGVNEFILNYNDKCSYITNEGKEVSQIYTDIKFGNTTKCHYIISVKRPFISTRDGIIYPGTGKNNLIYQYEKDDEVLTKVYFKNPVSSDSPALFEDMLLTN
;
A
#
# COMPACT_ATOMS: atom_id res chain seq x y z
N MET A 1 7.65 18.91 -15.41
CA MET A 1 8.14 17.75 -16.19
C MET A 1 6.94 16.93 -16.62
N ALA A 2 6.71 16.78 -17.93
CA ALA A 2 5.62 15.95 -18.44
C ALA A 2 5.85 14.51 -17.98
N LYS A 3 4.90 13.93 -17.22
CA LYS A 3 4.99 12.53 -16.79
C LYS A 3 4.91 11.65 -18.06
N PRO A 4 5.99 10.96 -18.47
CA PRO A 4 6.04 10.24 -19.75
C PRO A 4 5.10 9.02 -19.80
N GLY A 5 4.47 8.66 -18.69
CA GLY A 5 3.60 7.49 -18.55
C GLY A 5 2.33 7.52 -19.40
N THR A 6 1.85 8.68 -19.87
CA THR A 6 0.65 8.74 -20.74
C THR A 6 0.93 8.44 -22.22
N HIS A 7 2.19 8.51 -22.66
CA HIS A 7 2.55 8.17 -24.05
C HIS A 7 2.66 6.66 -24.29
N ILE A 8 2.70 5.85 -23.23
CA ILE A 8 2.80 4.39 -23.35
C ILE A 8 1.64 3.80 -24.15
N TYR A 9 0.43 4.35 -23.97
CA TYR A 9 -0.77 3.89 -24.67
C TYR A 9 -0.73 4.15 -26.18
N ASN A 10 0.02 5.17 -26.62
CA ASN A 10 0.10 5.54 -28.04
C ASN A 10 0.90 4.54 -28.88
N TYR A 11 1.74 3.72 -28.26
CA TYR A 11 2.51 2.69 -28.97
C TYR A 11 2.22 1.27 -28.48
N VAL A 12 1.95 1.05 -27.19
CA VAL A 12 1.66 -0.29 -26.66
C VAL A 12 0.36 -0.84 -27.24
N ILE A 13 -0.72 -0.04 -27.25
CA ILE A 13 -2.02 -0.51 -27.75
C ILE A 13 -1.93 -0.84 -29.26
N PRO A 14 -1.43 0.05 -30.14
CA PRO A 14 -1.27 -0.29 -31.55
C PRO A 14 -0.33 -1.49 -31.79
N MET A 15 0.74 -1.62 -31.01
CA MET A 15 1.67 -2.74 -31.10
C MET A 15 0.98 -4.08 -30.78
N ILE A 16 0.12 -4.12 -29.75
CA ILE A 16 -0.68 -5.32 -29.42
C ILE A 16 -1.54 -5.74 -30.61
N PHE A 17 -2.23 -4.79 -31.26
CA PHE A 17 -3.04 -5.08 -32.44
C PHE A 17 -2.21 -5.59 -33.61
N LEU A 18 -1.06 -4.98 -33.90
CA LEU A 18 -0.17 -5.41 -34.97
C LEU A 18 0.38 -6.81 -34.74
N ILE A 19 0.84 -7.12 -33.52
CA ILE A 19 1.33 -8.46 -33.15
C ILE A 19 0.20 -9.48 -33.25
N SER A 20 -1.00 -9.14 -32.78
CA SER A 20 -2.17 -10.03 -32.84
C SER A 20 -2.57 -10.33 -34.30
N PHE A 21 -2.59 -9.30 -35.15
CA PHE A 21 -2.91 -9.46 -36.55
C PHE A 21 -1.86 -10.29 -37.31
N LEU A 22 -0.57 -10.05 -37.03
CA LEU A 22 0.53 -10.79 -37.64
C LEU A 22 0.51 -12.26 -37.22
N THR A 23 0.33 -12.52 -35.92
CA THR A 23 0.25 -13.89 -35.40
C THR A 23 -0.96 -14.65 -35.97
N ALA A 24 -2.14 -14.01 -36.02
CA ALA A 24 -3.33 -14.61 -36.65
C ALA A 24 -3.09 -14.92 -38.13
N SER A 25 -2.55 -13.97 -38.90
CA SER A 25 -2.29 -14.14 -40.34
C SER A 25 -1.31 -15.30 -40.62
N VAL A 26 -0.28 -15.46 -39.79
CA VAL A 26 0.69 -16.56 -39.93
C VAL A 26 0.09 -17.90 -39.49
N LEU A 27 -0.77 -17.91 -38.47
CA LEU A 27 -1.47 -19.12 -38.03
C LEU A 27 -2.51 -19.60 -39.06
N GLU A 28 -3.12 -18.70 -39.83
CA GLU A 28 -4.11 -19.04 -40.86
C GLU A 28 -3.51 -19.42 -42.21
N ASN A 29 -2.40 -18.79 -42.61
CA ASN A 29 -1.81 -18.96 -43.95
C ASN A 29 -0.45 -19.66 -43.95
N GLY A 30 0.18 -19.85 -42.78
CA GLY A 30 1.50 -20.47 -42.66
C GLY A 30 1.48 -21.98 -42.97
N SER A 31 2.66 -22.54 -43.22
CA SER A 31 2.82 -24.00 -43.33
C SER A 31 2.57 -24.69 -41.99
N LYS A 32 2.21 -25.98 -42.00
CA LYS A 32 1.93 -26.77 -40.78
C LYS A 32 3.07 -26.69 -39.76
N ILE A 33 4.32 -26.69 -40.24
CA ILE A 33 5.52 -26.58 -39.40
C ILE A 33 5.58 -25.19 -38.74
N ILE A 34 5.43 -24.12 -39.51
CA ILE A 34 5.46 -22.74 -39.00
C ILE A 34 4.37 -22.52 -37.95
N ARG A 35 3.14 -22.98 -38.21
CA ARG A 35 2.03 -22.89 -37.26
C ARG A 35 2.33 -23.62 -35.95
N THR A 36 2.89 -24.82 -36.05
CA THR A 36 3.20 -25.64 -34.87
C THR A 36 4.28 -24.96 -34.02
N VAL A 37 5.37 -24.51 -34.65
CA VAL A 37 6.47 -23.83 -33.95
C VAL A 37 6.00 -22.53 -33.30
N LEU A 38 5.25 -21.69 -34.02
CA LEU A 38 4.73 -20.44 -33.47
C LEU A 38 3.67 -20.67 -32.40
N GLY A 39 2.80 -21.67 -32.57
CA GLY A 39 1.80 -22.05 -31.57
C GLY A 39 2.46 -22.45 -30.25
N PHE A 40 3.52 -23.28 -30.30
CA PHE A 40 4.31 -23.60 -29.12
C PHE A 40 5.03 -22.38 -28.53
N GLY A 41 5.56 -21.49 -29.37
CA GLY A 41 6.18 -20.25 -28.92
C GLY A 41 5.21 -19.35 -28.16
N VAL A 42 4.02 -19.10 -28.73
CA VAL A 42 2.95 -18.30 -28.09
C VAL A 42 2.48 -18.97 -26.80
N PHE A 43 2.28 -20.29 -26.81
CA PHE A 43 1.91 -21.04 -25.61
C PHE A 43 2.96 -20.89 -24.50
N PHE A 44 4.24 -21.00 -24.84
CA PHE A 44 5.33 -20.87 -23.87
C PHE A 44 5.40 -19.45 -23.29
N ILE A 45 5.30 -18.42 -24.13
CA ILE A 45 5.24 -17.02 -23.69
C ILE A 45 4.05 -16.81 -22.74
N TYR A 46 2.87 -17.30 -23.12
CA TYR A 46 1.68 -17.23 -22.27
C TYR A 46 1.90 -17.95 -20.94
N ALA A 47 2.47 -19.14 -20.94
CA ALA A 47 2.76 -19.90 -19.71
C ALA A 47 3.73 -19.15 -18.78
N VAL A 48 4.76 -18.50 -19.33
CA VAL A 48 5.70 -17.67 -18.55
C VAL A 48 4.99 -16.47 -17.91
N PHE A 49 4.18 -15.73 -18.68
CA PHE A 49 3.43 -14.58 -18.14
C PHE A 49 2.34 -15.01 -17.15
N ALA A 50 1.68 -16.14 -17.39
CA ALA A 50 0.72 -16.73 -16.45
C ALA A 50 1.41 -17.13 -15.13
N TYR A 51 2.60 -17.74 -15.21
CA TYR A 51 3.39 -18.07 -14.04
C TYR A 51 3.86 -16.82 -13.28
N GLN A 52 4.33 -15.79 -13.98
CA GLN A 52 4.69 -14.51 -13.35
C GLN A 52 3.47 -13.86 -12.69
N SER A 53 2.33 -13.83 -13.37
CA SER A 53 1.06 -13.32 -12.82
C SER A 53 0.66 -14.09 -11.56
N TYR A 54 0.75 -15.42 -11.57
CA TYR A 54 0.52 -16.24 -10.38
C TYR A 54 1.47 -15.87 -9.23
N MET A 55 2.78 -15.77 -9.49
CA MET A 55 3.78 -15.43 -8.49
C MET A 55 3.63 -14.01 -7.92
N ILE A 56 3.02 -13.08 -8.66
CA ILE A 56 2.82 -11.68 -8.25
C ILE A 56 1.47 -11.49 -7.55
N PHE A 57 0.39 -12.11 -8.05
CA PHE A 57 -0.98 -11.79 -7.62
C PHE A 57 -1.68 -12.90 -6.84
N VAL A 58 -1.19 -14.14 -6.90
CA VAL A 58 -1.83 -15.31 -6.28
C VAL A 58 -1.05 -15.81 -5.06
N ASP A 59 0.20 -15.38 -4.84
CA ASP A 59 0.82 -15.59 -3.52
C ASP A 59 0.02 -14.80 -2.47
N HIS A 60 -0.52 -15.51 -1.48
CA HIS A 60 -1.41 -14.93 -0.46
C HIS A 60 -0.64 -14.39 0.75
N LYS A 61 0.70 -14.39 0.70
CA LYS A 61 1.50 -13.70 1.72
C LYS A 61 1.21 -12.21 1.65
N ALA A 62 1.16 -11.57 2.82
CA ALA A 62 0.93 -10.13 2.87
C ALA A 62 2.12 -9.42 2.20
N GLU A 63 1.89 -8.86 1.02
CA GLU A 63 2.88 -8.14 0.24
C GLU A 63 2.57 -6.65 0.31
N TYR A 64 3.48 -5.89 0.93
CA TYR A 64 3.44 -4.44 0.85
C TYR A 64 4.43 -3.95 -0.22
N PRO A 65 4.13 -2.86 -0.93
CA PRO A 65 5.03 -2.33 -1.96
C PRO A 65 6.44 -1.97 -1.44
N TRP A 66 6.56 -1.70 -0.14
CA TRP A 66 7.80 -1.38 0.54
C TRP A 66 8.49 -2.60 1.18
N ASP A 67 7.88 -3.78 1.12
CA ASP A 67 8.54 -5.01 1.53
C ASP A 67 9.37 -5.54 0.36
N GLU A 68 10.66 -5.78 0.59
CA GLU A 68 11.54 -6.35 -0.43
C GLU A 68 11.16 -7.81 -0.71
N LYS A 69 11.00 -8.14 -2.00
CA LYS A 69 10.71 -9.50 -2.45
C LYS A 69 11.89 -10.06 -3.22
N THR A 70 12.25 -11.30 -2.93
CA THR A 70 13.24 -12.03 -3.74
C THR A 70 12.49 -12.91 -4.75
N ILE A 71 12.66 -12.61 -6.03
CA ILE A 71 12.05 -13.36 -7.14
C ILE A 71 13.19 -13.90 -8.00
N PHE A 72 13.28 -15.21 -8.18
CA PHE A 72 14.33 -15.86 -8.97
C PHE A 72 15.77 -15.41 -8.61
N ASN A 73 16.09 -15.30 -7.32
CA ASN A 73 17.36 -14.79 -6.77
C ASN A 73 17.67 -13.31 -7.02
N TYR A 74 16.71 -12.53 -7.52
CA TYR A 74 16.80 -11.08 -7.59
C TYR A 74 15.93 -10.45 -6.53
N THR A 75 16.52 -9.63 -5.67
CA THR A 75 15.79 -8.82 -4.69
C THR A 75 15.32 -7.54 -5.37
N THR A 76 14.04 -7.19 -5.16
CA THR A 76 13.48 -5.92 -5.63
C THR A 76 14.23 -4.74 -5.01
N ILE A 77 14.30 -3.63 -5.73
CA ILE A 77 14.89 -2.38 -5.21
C ILE A 77 14.05 -1.93 -4.00
N PRO A 78 14.68 -1.43 -2.92
CA PRO A 78 13.94 -0.86 -1.80
C PRO A 78 13.04 0.28 -2.29
N TYR A 79 11.79 0.27 -1.84
CA TYR A 79 10.82 1.29 -2.20
C TYR A 79 11.29 2.67 -1.74
N VAL A 80 11.09 3.67 -2.60
CA VAL A 80 11.32 5.08 -2.28
C VAL A 80 10.03 5.84 -2.52
N GLU A 81 9.61 6.65 -1.55
CA GLU A 81 8.34 7.40 -1.54
C GLU A 81 8.10 8.32 -2.76
N LYS A 82 9.15 8.58 -3.58
CA LYS A 82 9.06 9.31 -4.85
C LYS A 82 8.36 8.52 -5.96
N GLU A 83 8.21 7.21 -5.80
CA GLU A 83 7.54 6.35 -6.78
C GLU A 83 6.02 6.39 -6.58
N VAL A 84 5.31 6.79 -7.65
CA VAL A 84 3.85 6.81 -7.66
C VAL A 84 3.34 5.38 -7.59
N LEU A 85 2.75 5.00 -6.46
CA LEU A 85 2.02 3.74 -6.33
C LEU A 85 0.82 3.77 -7.28
N THR A 86 0.90 2.98 -8.35
CA THR A 86 -0.12 2.91 -9.41
C THR A 86 -1.28 1.97 -9.07
N PHE A 87 -1.21 1.27 -7.94
CA PHE A 87 -2.25 0.37 -7.46
C PHE A 87 -2.47 0.58 -5.95
N GLY A 88 -3.75 0.65 -5.55
CA GLY A 88 -4.15 0.69 -4.16
C GLY A 88 -4.29 -0.72 -3.64
N PHE A 89 -3.34 -1.20 -2.85
CA PHE A 89 -3.54 -2.46 -2.13
C PHE A 89 -4.42 -2.22 -0.89
N PRO A 90 -5.35 -3.13 -0.57
CA PRO A 90 -6.11 -3.07 0.67
C PRO A 90 -5.14 -3.23 1.85
N HIS A 91 -4.77 -2.10 2.46
CA HIS A 91 -3.89 -2.08 3.62
C HIS A 91 -4.65 -2.64 4.83
N ASN A 92 -4.48 -3.95 5.09
CA ASN A 92 -5.18 -4.60 6.20
C ASN A 92 -4.48 -4.31 7.53
N ARG A 93 -4.92 -3.22 8.17
CA ARG A 93 -4.52 -2.80 9.53
C ARG A 93 -5.67 -2.75 10.51
N ASN A 94 -6.78 -3.40 10.13
CA ASN A 94 -8.03 -3.38 10.86
C ASN A 94 -8.54 -1.96 11.19
N TRP A 95 -8.37 -1.02 10.25
CA TRP A 95 -8.83 0.36 10.45
C TRP A 95 -10.33 0.47 10.76
N LYS A 96 -11.15 -0.41 10.19
CA LYS A 96 -12.59 -0.50 10.53
C LYS A 96 -12.80 -0.89 11.99
N GLY A 97 -12.11 -1.92 12.50
CA GLY A 97 -12.17 -2.31 13.90
C GLY A 97 -11.65 -1.23 14.85
N VAL A 98 -10.63 -0.46 14.43
CA VAL A 98 -10.15 0.72 15.19
C VAL A 98 -11.22 1.80 15.24
N ASN A 99 -11.90 2.10 14.13
CA ASN A 99 -13.00 3.06 14.09
C ASN A 99 -14.13 2.64 15.03
N GLU A 100 -14.59 1.40 14.91
CA GLU A 100 -15.64 0.83 15.77
C GLU A 100 -15.25 0.88 17.26
N PHE A 101 -14.00 0.54 17.59
CA PHE A 101 -13.50 0.63 18.95
C PHE A 101 -13.56 2.06 19.49
N ILE A 102 -13.06 3.03 18.74
CA ILE A 102 -13.00 4.43 19.19
C ILE A 102 -14.39 5.04 19.30
N LEU A 103 -15.29 4.78 18.35
CA LEU A 103 -16.67 5.26 18.40
C LEU A 103 -17.41 4.77 19.66
N ASN A 104 -17.13 3.53 20.09
CA ASN A 104 -17.68 2.99 21.34
C ASN A 104 -16.97 3.48 22.60
N TYR A 105 -15.72 3.91 22.51
CA TYR A 105 -14.91 4.37 23.65
C TYR A 105 -15.16 5.85 23.95
N ASN A 106 -14.85 6.74 23.01
CA ASN A 106 -15.09 8.19 23.09
C ASN A 106 -14.87 8.84 21.70
N ASP A 107 -15.97 9.17 21.02
CA ASP A 107 -16.00 9.72 19.66
C ASP A 107 -15.65 11.22 19.57
N LYS A 108 -15.54 11.91 20.71
CA LYS A 108 -15.31 13.37 20.75
C LYS A 108 -13.85 13.78 20.64
N CYS A 109 -12.93 12.82 20.74
CA CYS A 109 -11.50 13.06 20.67
C CYS A 109 -11.00 12.96 19.22
N SER A 110 -9.98 13.72 18.89
CA SER A 110 -9.33 13.67 17.58
C SER A 110 -8.26 12.57 17.53
N TYR A 111 -7.72 12.25 16.36
CA TYR A 111 -6.65 11.24 16.26
C TYR A 111 -5.47 11.68 15.43
N ILE A 112 -4.31 11.12 15.72
CA ILE A 112 -3.09 11.21 14.91
C ILE A 112 -2.59 9.80 14.57
N THR A 113 -1.87 9.66 13.46
CA THR A 113 -1.33 8.38 12.99
C THR A 113 -0.07 8.56 12.16
N ASN A 114 0.74 7.52 12.06
CA ASN A 114 1.90 7.45 11.18
C ASN A 114 1.55 7.02 9.75
N GLU A 115 0.31 6.59 9.49
CA GLU A 115 -0.14 6.10 8.17
C GLU A 115 -0.26 7.19 7.11
N GLY A 116 -0.67 8.39 7.52
CA GLY A 116 -1.11 9.45 6.61
C GLY A 116 -2.61 9.68 6.70
N LYS A 117 -3.00 10.95 6.60
CA LYS A 117 -4.40 11.37 6.74
C LYS A 117 -5.26 10.84 5.60
N GLU A 118 -4.68 10.78 4.40
CA GLU A 118 -5.30 10.39 3.14
C GLU A 118 -5.81 8.95 3.19
N VAL A 119 -5.06 8.07 3.85
CA VAL A 119 -5.41 6.66 4.02
C VAL A 119 -6.33 6.48 5.21
N SER A 120 -5.99 7.04 6.38
CA SER A 120 -6.73 6.77 7.60
C SER A 120 -8.16 7.29 7.55
N GLN A 121 -8.41 8.47 6.98
CA GLN A 121 -9.74 9.06 6.88
C GLN A 121 -10.72 8.30 5.98
N ILE A 122 -10.24 7.42 5.11
CA ILE A 122 -11.12 6.54 4.31
C ILE A 122 -11.87 5.55 5.22
N TYR A 123 -11.28 5.21 6.37
CA TYR A 123 -11.76 4.14 7.24
C TYR A 123 -12.31 4.62 8.58
N THR A 124 -12.24 5.93 8.87
CA THR A 124 -12.68 6.47 10.15
C THR A 124 -13.42 7.80 10.02
N ASP A 125 -14.50 7.92 10.80
CA ASP A 125 -15.33 9.13 10.87
C ASP A 125 -14.79 10.15 11.89
N ILE A 126 -13.70 9.82 12.58
CA ILE A 126 -13.12 10.65 13.64
C ILE A 126 -12.35 11.81 13.02
N LYS A 127 -12.33 12.95 13.71
CA LYS A 127 -11.55 14.11 13.27
C LYS A 127 -10.04 13.84 13.36
N PHE A 128 -9.35 13.93 12.23
CA PHE A 128 -7.88 13.88 12.19
C PHE A 128 -7.27 15.17 12.78
N GLY A 129 -6.16 15.03 13.49
CA GLY A 129 -5.33 16.10 14.04
C GLY A 129 -5.27 16.10 15.57
N ASN A 130 -4.46 17.00 16.12
CA ASN A 130 -4.36 17.22 17.57
C ASN A 130 -5.19 18.44 17.99
N THR A 131 -6.46 18.48 17.56
CA THR A 131 -7.30 19.70 17.64
C THR A 131 -8.24 19.74 18.84
N THR A 132 -8.34 18.63 19.59
CA THR A 132 -9.25 18.52 20.73
C THR A 132 -8.46 18.27 22.01
N LYS A 133 -9.10 18.48 23.16
CA LYS A 133 -8.48 18.28 24.47
C LYS A 133 -7.87 16.87 24.54
N CYS A 134 -8.62 15.84 24.18
CA CYS A 134 -8.14 14.45 24.14
C CYS A 134 -7.78 14.02 22.72
N HIS A 135 -6.79 13.13 22.55
CA HIS A 135 -6.53 12.53 21.25
C HIS A 135 -6.13 11.06 21.34
N TYR A 136 -6.40 10.34 20.26
CA TYR A 136 -5.90 9.00 20.01
C TYR A 136 -4.60 9.06 19.22
N ILE A 137 -3.69 8.16 19.55
CA ILE A 137 -2.48 7.91 18.75
C ILE A 137 -2.63 6.52 18.16
N ILE A 138 -2.77 6.44 16.83
CA ILE A 138 -2.92 5.18 16.10
C ILE A 138 -1.60 4.89 15.42
N SER A 139 -0.83 3.97 15.99
CA SER A 139 0.44 3.51 15.45
C SER A 139 0.21 2.25 14.62
N VAL A 140 0.57 2.35 13.35
CA VAL A 140 0.49 1.29 12.36
C VAL A 140 1.91 0.79 12.06
N LYS A 141 2.10 -0.52 12.09
CA LYS A 141 3.35 -1.13 11.65
C LYS A 141 3.41 -1.11 10.13
N ARG A 142 4.57 -0.75 9.55
CA ARG A 142 4.76 -0.71 8.09
C ARG A 142 3.66 0.16 7.43
N PRO A 143 3.59 1.46 7.71
CA PRO A 143 2.61 2.37 7.12
C PRO A 143 2.90 2.67 5.65
N PHE A 144 1.88 3.15 4.93
CA PHE A 144 1.99 3.64 3.55
C PHE A 144 3.03 4.76 3.42
N ILE A 145 3.04 5.71 4.37
CA ILE A 145 4.13 6.68 4.51
C ILE A 145 5.31 5.99 5.20
N SER A 146 6.10 5.25 4.42
CA SER A 146 7.21 4.40 4.90
C SER A 146 8.23 5.14 5.79
N THR A 147 8.47 6.44 5.54
CA THR A 147 9.35 7.30 6.35
C THR A 147 8.89 7.48 7.79
N ARG A 148 7.62 7.13 8.08
CA ARG A 148 7.02 7.21 9.41
C ARG A 148 6.91 5.86 10.12
N ASP A 149 7.49 4.80 9.56
CA ASP A 149 7.56 3.52 10.26
C ASP A 149 8.42 3.65 11.52
N GLY A 150 7.97 3.07 12.62
CA GLY A 150 8.68 3.11 13.90
C GLY A 150 8.74 4.47 14.61
N ILE A 151 8.04 5.52 14.14
CA ILE A 151 7.96 6.80 14.86
C ILE A 151 7.35 6.59 16.25
N ILE A 152 8.03 7.11 17.26
CA ILE A 152 7.57 7.11 18.65
C ILE A 152 6.85 8.44 18.93
N TYR A 153 5.55 8.37 19.21
CA TYR A 153 4.79 9.55 19.62
C TYR A 153 4.88 9.77 21.14
N PRO A 154 5.00 11.02 21.61
CA PRO A 154 4.98 11.33 23.04
C PRO A 154 3.68 10.88 23.73
N GLY A 155 3.79 9.91 24.65
CA GLY A 155 2.64 9.33 25.35
C GLY A 155 2.22 7.93 24.88
N THR A 156 3.01 7.27 24.04
CA THR A 156 2.80 5.87 23.59
C THR A 156 3.35 4.81 24.58
N GLY A 157 3.17 5.04 25.88
CA GLY A 157 3.56 4.08 26.92
C GLY A 157 2.53 2.94 27.07
N LYS A 158 2.94 1.81 27.66
CA LYS A 158 2.05 0.67 27.96
C LYS A 158 0.77 1.08 28.70
N ASN A 159 0.86 2.04 29.62
CA ASN A 159 -0.27 2.51 30.43
C ASN A 159 -1.35 3.24 29.61
N ASN A 160 -1.01 3.72 28.41
CA ASN A 160 -1.93 4.46 27.55
C ASN A 160 -2.46 3.60 26.39
N LEU A 161 -1.99 2.36 26.24
CA LEU A 161 -2.45 1.44 25.20
C LEU A 161 -3.86 0.96 25.55
N ILE A 162 -4.82 1.23 24.67
CA ILE A 162 -6.24 0.92 24.88
C ILE A 162 -6.76 -0.16 23.93
N TYR A 163 -6.10 -0.35 22.79
CA TYR A 163 -6.47 -1.35 21.79
C TYR A 163 -5.25 -1.78 20.99
N GLN A 164 -5.21 -3.06 20.63
CA GLN A 164 -4.21 -3.61 19.72
C GLN A 164 -4.87 -4.60 18.77
N TYR A 165 -4.40 -4.62 17.54
CA TYR A 165 -4.76 -5.60 16.54
C TYR A 165 -3.54 -6.43 16.16
N GLU A 166 -3.70 -7.74 16.23
CA GLU A 166 -2.68 -8.73 15.96
C GLU A 166 -3.19 -9.71 14.90
N LYS A 167 -2.30 -10.09 13.99
CA LYS A 167 -2.56 -11.07 12.95
C LYS A 167 -1.27 -11.84 12.69
N ASP A 168 -1.36 -13.16 12.59
CA ASP A 168 -0.21 -14.04 12.30
C ASP A 168 0.98 -13.81 13.27
N ASP A 169 0.67 -13.70 14.58
CA ASP A 169 1.62 -13.41 15.68
C ASP A 169 2.37 -12.07 15.54
N GLU A 170 1.84 -11.15 14.73
CA GLU A 170 2.40 -9.83 14.50
C GLU A 170 1.42 -8.73 14.92
N VAL A 171 1.85 -7.85 15.82
CA VAL A 171 1.06 -6.67 16.19
C VAL A 171 1.15 -5.64 15.07
N LEU A 172 0.04 -5.45 14.36
CA LEU A 172 -0.04 -4.59 13.18
C LEU A 172 -0.52 -3.18 13.51
N THR A 173 -1.39 -3.03 14.51
CA THR A 173 -1.97 -1.74 14.89
C THR A 173 -2.07 -1.61 16.40
N LYS A 174 -1.69 -0.45 16.92
CA LYS A 174 -1.81 -0.08 18.33
C LYS A 174 -2.52 1.26 18.45
N VAL A 175 -3.48 1.34 19.36
CA VAL A 175 -4.19 2.58 19.65
C VAL A 175 -3.90 2.95 21.09
N TYR A 176 -3.44 4.18 21.26
CA TYR A 176 -3.21 4.77 22.57
C TYR A 176 -4.20 5.91 22.80
N PHE A 177 -4.69 6.03 24.03
CA PHE A 177 -5.53 7.16 24.44
C PHE A 177 -4.71 8.14 25.27
N LYS A 178 -4.80 9.42 24.94
CA LYS A 178 -4.23 10.48 25.77
C LYS A 178 -5.29 11.53 26.07
N ASN A 179 -5.63 11.65 27.35
CA ASN A 179 -6.39 12.78 27.88
C ASN A 179 -5.38 13.89 28.23
N PRO A 180 -5.62 15.19 27.98
CA PRO A 180 -4.67 16.20 28.38
C PRO A 180 -4.80 16.35 29.89
N VAL A 181 -3.84 15.82 30.64
CA VAL A 181 -3.61 16.29 32.00
C VAL A 181 -2.32 17.07 31.96
N SER A 182 -2.42 18.34 32.31
CA SER A 182 -1.43 19.42 32.29
C SER A 182 -1.06 19.98 30.92
N SER A 183 -1.31 21.29 30.81
CA SER A 183 -0.67 22.22 29.88
C SER A 183 0.83 21.98 29.87
N ASP A 184 1.39 21.51 28.76
CA ASP A 184 2.72 21.94 28.31
C ASP A 184 2.93 21.57 26.84
N SER A 185 3.19 22.62 26.06
CA SER A 185 3.59 22.65 24.64
C SER A 185 2.59 22.26 23.55
N PRO A 186 1.86 23.24 22.99
CA PRO A 186 1.32 23.19 21.65
C PRO A 186 2.35 23.78 20.68
N ALA A 187 3.23 22.96 20.12
CA ALA A 187 3.98 23.22 18.87
C ALA A 187 5.00 22.10 18.71
N LEU A 188 4.92 21.33 17.62
CA LEU A 188 6.08 20.64 17.01
C LEU A 188 5.66 19.73 15.82
N PHE A 189 4.37 19.53 15.55
CA PHE A 189 3.94 18.63 14.46
C PHE A 189 3.46 19.32 13.18
N GLU A 190 3.05 20.60 13.20
CA GLU A 190 2.73 21.31 11.95
C GLU A 190 4.00 21.66 11.15
N ASP A 191 5.14 21.88 11.81
CA ASP A 191 6.40 22.19 11.11
C ASP A 191 7.08 20.97 10.44
N MET A 192 6.72 19.75 10.85
CA MET A 192 7.22 18.52 10.20
C MET A 192 6.36 18.05 9.02
N LEU A 193 5.15 18.60 8.83
CA LEU A 193 4.28 18.27 7.69
C LEU A 193 4.43 19.24 6.51
N LEU A 194 5.24 20.30 6.66
CA LEU A 194 5.42 21.34 5.66
C LEU A 194 6.88 21.53 5.19
N THR A 195 7.80 20.65 5.59
CA THR A 195 9.18 20.70 5.08
C THR A 195 9.58 19.38 4.41
N ASN A 196 9.57 19.44 3.07
CA ASN A 196 10.04 18.51 2.04
C ASN A 196 9.07 17.45 1.51
#